data_AF-A0A6L9UJJ2-F1
#
_entry.id   AF-A0A6L9UJJ2-F1
#
_cell.length_a   1.000
_cell.length_b   1.000
_cell.length_c   1.000
_cell.angle_alpha   90.00
_cell.angle_beta   90.00
_cell.angle_gamma   90.00
#
_symmetry.space_group_name_H-M   'P 1'
#
loop_
_entity.id
_entity.type
_entity.pdbx_description
1 polymer ?
#
loop_
_entity_poly.entity_id
_entity_poly.type
_entity_poly.pdbx_seq_one_letter_code
_entity_poly.pdbx_strand_id
1 'polypeptide(L)' 'FAGPSTRYCPAGVYEWVEKDGKETYVINAQNCVHCKTCDIKDPNQNINWVPPQGGEGPVYPNM' A
#
# COMPACT_ATOMS: atom_id res chain seq x y z
N PHE A 1 4.14 7.19 -14.38
CA PHE A 1 4.56 7.80 -13.11
C PHE A 1 5.63 7.01 -12.33
N ALA A 2 6.41 6.11 -12.97
CA ALA A 2 7.51 5.37 -12.33
C ALA A 2 7.16 4.71 -10.97
N GLY A 3 6.00 4.04 -10.90
CA GLY A 3 5.52 3.38 -9.67
C GLY A 3 5.28 4.33 -8.48
N PRO A 4 4.36 5.31 -8.60
CA PRO A 4 4.19 6.36 -7.58
C PRO A 4 3.71 5.81 -6.22
N SER A 5 3.10 4.62 -6.22
CA SER A 5 2.63 3.93 -5.02
C SER A 5 3.72 3.60 -4.02
N THR A 6 4.94 3.35 -4.50
CA THR A 6 6.14 3.17 -3.67
C THR A 6 6.53 4.45 -2.93
N ARG A 7 6.10 5.63 -3.42
CA ARG A 7 6.52 6.94 -2.91
C ARG A 7 5.48 7.58 -1.99
N TYR A 8 4.20 7.48 -2.34
CA TYR A 8 3.14 8.06 -1.50
C TYR A 8 2.74 7.14 -0.35
N CYS A 9 3.02 5.83 -0.41
CA CYS A 9 2.67 4.92 0.66
C CYS A 9 3.69 5.05 1.80
N PRO A 10 3.27 5.44 3.01
CA PRO A 10 4.19 5.66 4.12
C PRO A 10 4.72 4.37 4.75
N ALA A 11 4.20 3.21 4.36
CA ALA A 11 4.46 1.93 5.03
C ALA A 11 4.97 0.83 4.09
N GLY A 12 5.37 1.16 2.86
CA GLY A 12 5.93 0.16 1.93
C GLY A 12 4.96 -0.98 1.59
N VAL A 13 3.66 -0.67 1.47
CA VAL A 13 2.64 -1.66 1.09
C VAL A 13 2.78 -2.07 -0.38
N TYR A 14 3.28 -1.18 -1.24
CA TYR A 14 3.35 -1.42 -2.68
C TYR A 14 4.80 -1.51 -3.13
N GLU A 15 5.12 -2.55 -3.89
CA GLU A 15 6.46 -2.84 -4.37
C GLU A 15 6.43 -3.40 -5.80
N TRP A 16 7.47 -3.11 -6.57
CA TRP A 16 7.76 -3.79 -7.83
C TRP A 16 8.95 -4.72 -7.63
N VAL A 17 8.75 -6.02 -7.82
CA VAL A 17 9.80 -7.05 -7.69
C VAL A 17 10.03 -7.74 -9.03
N GLU A 18 11.24 -8.24 -9.24
CA GLU A 18 11.51 -9.12 -10.36
C GLU A 18 11.24 -10.58 -9.96
N LYS A 19 10.37 -11.26 -10.69
CA LYS A 19 10.05 -12.66 -10.50
C LYS A 19 10.09 -13.36 -11.85
N ASP A 20 10.94 -14.39 -11.97
CA ASP A 20 11.13 -15.16 -13.21
C ASP A 20 11.47 -14.26 -14.43
N GLY A 21 12.29 -13.22 -14.22
CA GLY A 21 12.66 -12.24 -15.25
C GLY A 21 11.56 -11.27 -15.64
N LYS A 22 10.45 -11.19 -14.86
CA LYS A 22 9.32 -10.30 -15.10
C LYS A 22 9.07 -9.39 -13.91
N GLU A 23 8.80 -8.12 -14.20
CA GLU A 23 8.37 -7.16 -13.19
C GLU A 23 6.96 -7.52 -12.71
N THR A 24 6.81 -7.70 -11.39
CA THR A 24 5.57 -8.08 -10.73
C THR A 24 5.22 -7.04 -9.67
N TYR A 25 3.97 -6.57 -9.70
CA TYR A 25 3.46 -5.70 -8.66
C TYR A 25 3.01 -6.52 -7.45
N VAL A 26 3.59 -6.23 -6.27
CA VAL A 26 3.31 -6.94 -5.02
C VAL A 26 2.66 -5.98 -4.03
N ILE A 27 1.65 -6.49 -3.31
CA ILE A 27 0.92 -5.76 -2.27
C ILE A 27 1.16 -6.46 -0.92
N ASN A 28 2.01 -5.85 -0.10
CA ASN A 28 2.32 -6.27 1.27
C ASN A 28 1.31 -5.66 2.25
N ALA A 29 0.04 -6.11 2.15
CA ALA A 29 -1.09 -5.50 2.87
C ALA A 29 -0.93 -5.53 4.41
N GLN A 30 -0.15 -6.47 4.93
CA GLN A 30 0.18 -6.59 6.36
C GLN A 30 0.88 -5.34 6.91
N ASN A 31 1.58 -4.57 6.06
CA ASN A 31 2.24 -3.33 6.46
C ASN A 31 1.29 -2.13 6.53
N CYS A 32 0.01 -2.28 6.14
CA CYS A 32 -0.89 -1.14 5.99
C CYS A 32 -1.14 -0.43 7.33
N VAL A 33 -0.93 0.89 7.34
CA VAL A 33 -1.17 1.77 8.50
C VAL A 33 -2.50 2.55 8.40
N HIS A 34 -3.39 2.12 7.50
CA HIS A 34 -4.75 2.66 7.32
C HIS A 34 -4.85 4.17 7.00
N CYS A 35 -3.76 4.80 6.53
CA CYS A 35 -3.70 6.23 6.22
C CYS A 35 -4.56 6.70 5.04
N LYS A 36 -5.04 5.78 4.18
CA LYS A 36 -5.82 6.02 2.96
C LYS A 36 -5.12 6.83 1.86
N THR A 37 -3.82 7.14 1.99
CA THR A 37 -3.11 7.94 0.98
C THR A 37 -3.16 7.30 -0.41
N CYS A 38 -3.09 5.98 -0.50
CA CYS A 38 -3.14 5.25 -1.77
C CYS A 38 -4.47 5.40 -2.51
N ASP A 39 -5.58 5.42 -1.77
CA ASP A 39 -6.94 5.64 -2.29
C ASP A 39 -7.09 7.05 -2.89
N ILE A 40 -6.45 8.04 -2.27
CA ILE A 40 -6.57 9.46 -2.63
C ILE A 40 -5.56 9.88 -3.72
N LYS A 41 -4.33 9.39 -3.63
CA LYS A 41 -3.18 9.89 -4.42
C LYS A 41 -2.84 9.04 -5.63
N ASP A 42 -3.53 7.91 -5.85
CA ASP A 42 -3.33 7.16 -7.08
C ASP A 42 -3.86 7.96 -8.29
N PRO A 43 -2.99 8.37 -9.24
CA PRO A 43 -3.39 9.20 -10.38
C PRO A 43 -4.43 8.53 -11.28
N ASN A 44 -4.44 7.19 -11.28
CA ASN A 44 -5.32 6.39 -12.12
C ASN A 44 -6.62 5.98 -11.41
N GLN A 45 -6.73 6.23 -10.09
CA GLN A 45 -7.87 5.78 -9.28
C GLN A 45 -8.12 4.26 -9.37
N ASN A 46 -7.04 3.48 -9.44
CA ASN A 46 -7.07 2.02 -9.57
C ASN A 46 -7.08 1.28 -8.22
N ILE A 47 -6.81 2.00 -7.13
CA ILE A 47 -6.77 1.43 -5.77
C ILE A 47 -8.06 1.80 -5.06
N ASN A 48 -8.78 0.80 -4.57
CA ASN A 48 -9.92 0.97 -3.66
C ASN A 48 -9.56 0.39 -2.29
N TRP A 49 -9.40 1.25 -1.29
CA TRP A 49 -9.13 0.79 0.08
C TRP A 49 -10.42 0.30 0.75
N VAL A 50 -10.38 -0.90 1.33
CA VAL A 50 -11.46 -1.44 2.17
C VAL A 50 -10.92 -1.83 3.53
N PRO A 51 -11.73 -1.74 4.61
CA PRO A 51 -11.30 -2.17 5.93
C PRO A 51 -10.89 -3.66 5.94
N PRO A 52 -9.76 -4.01 6.57
CA PRO A 52 -9.43 -5.41 6.85
C PRO A 52 -10.29 -5.96 8.01
N GLN A 53 -9.98 -7.18 8.44
CA GLN A 53 -10.61 -7.78 9.62
C GLN A 53 -10.46 -6.88 10.86
N GLY A 54 -11.47 -6.88 11.72
CA GLY A 54 -11.47 -6.08 12.94
C GLY A 54 -10.34 -6.49 13.89
N GLY A 55 -9.59 -5.50 14.39
CA GLY A 55 -8.42 -5.73 15.25
C GLY A 55 -7.08 -5.75 14.51
N GLU A 56 -7.09 -5.70 13.18
CA GLU A 56 -5.87 -5.51 12.38
C GLU A 56 -5.50 -4.02 12.22
N GLY A 57 -4.25 -3.80 11.79
CA GLY A 57 -3.70 -2.48 11.54
C GLY A 57 -2.79 -1.97 12.66
N PRO A 58 -2.44 -0.68 12.63
CA PRO A 58 -1.46 -0.12 13.54
C PRO A 58 -2.01 0.02 14.97
N VAL A 59 -1.17 -0.28 15.96
CA VAL A 59 -1.44 0.00 17.38
C VAL A 59 -0.65 1.24 17.78
N TYR A 60 -1.36 2.32 18.07
CA TYR A 60 -0.78 3.61 18.44
C TYR A 60 -1.03 3.90 19.93
N PRO A 61 -0.18 3.40 20.86
CA PRO A 61 -0.40 3.56 22.30
C PRO A 61 -0.21 5.01 22.80
N ASN A 62 0.54 5.83 22.06
CA ASN A 62 0.94 7.18 22.46
C ASN A 62 0.97 8.15 21.27
N MET A 63 0.19 7.90 20.22
CA MET A 63 0.08 8.76 19.03
C MET A 63 -1.26 9.48 19.03
#